data_AF-A0A0M3JAX1-F1
#
_entry.id   AF-A0A0M3JAX1-F1
#
_cell.length_a   1.000
_cell.length_b   1.000
_cell.length_c   1.000
_cell.angle_alpha   90.00
_cell.angle_beta   90.00
_cell.angle_gamma   90.00
#
_symmetry.space_group_name_H-M   'P 1'
#
loop_
_entity.id
_entity.type
_entity.pdbx_description
1 polymer ?
#
loop_
_entity_poly.entity_id
_entity_poly.type
_entity_poly.pdbx_seq_one_letter_code
_entity_poly.pdbx_strand_id
1 'polypeptide(L)' 'MSADELAVRYGKLEAFEIEKKIGKGQFSEVYRARCKEDNNVVALKKVQVGCLFAHMKNLI' A
#
# COMPACT_ATOMS: atom_id res chain seq x y z
N MET A 1 -16.26 16.22 -2.64
CA MET A 1 -15.28 15.38 -1.90
C MET A 1 -13.91 15.96 -2.21
N SER A 2 -13.33 16.72 -1.26
CA SER A 2 -12.01 17.35 -1.45
C SER A 2 -10.90 16.32 -1.20
N ALA A 3 -9.70 16.56 -1.76
CA ALA A 3 -8.56 15.65 -1.61
C ALA A 3 -8.09 15.53 -0.15
N ASP A 4 -8.27 16.57 0.65
CA ASP A 4 -7.95 16.59 2.08
C ASP A 4 -8.75 15.54 2.88
N GLU A 5 -10.04 15.38 2.60
CA GLU A 5 -10.87 14.36 3.28
C GLU A 5 -10.46 12.93 2.94
N LEU A 6 -9.90 12.71 1.74
CA LEU A 6 -9.35 11.41 1.35
C LEU A 6 -7.98 11.18 2.04
N ALA A 7 -7.16 12.21 2.19
CA ALA A 7 -5.89 12.10 2.91
C ALA A 7 -6.10 11.79 4.40
N VAL A 8 -7.13 12.35 5.03
CA VAL A 8 -7.47 12.03 6.42
C VAL A 8 -7.95 10.58 6.56
N ARG A 9 -8.81 10.10 5.64
CA ARG A 9 -9.35 8.73 5.65
C ARG A 9 -8.34 7.66 5.28
N TYR A 10 -7.55 7.88 4.23
CA TYR A 10 -6.61 6.88 3.70
C TYR A 10 -5.14 7.11 4.11
N GLY A 11 -4.84 8.18 4.85
CA GLY A 11 -3.47 8.53 5.24
C GLY A 11 -2.92 7.77 6.44
N LYS A 12 -3.76 7.03 7.17
CA LYS A 12 -3.34 6.24 8.34
C LYS A 12 -3.52 4.75 8.08
N LEU A 13 -2.46 3.97 8.30
CA LEU A 13 -2.50 2.51 8.18
C LEU A 13 -3.50 1.85 9.14
N GLU A 14 -3.75 2.47 10.30
CA GLU A 14 -4.69 1.98 11.32
C GLU A 14 -6.15 1.96 10.87
N ALA A 15 -6.51 2.80 9.89
CA ALA A 15 -7.83 2.85 9.28
C ALA A 15 -8.11 1.61 8.41
N PHE A 16 -7.10 0.75 8.16
CA PHE A 16 -7.24 -0.45 7.35
C PHE A 16 -7.02 -1.71 8.16
N GLU A 17 -7.94 -2.66 8.02
CA GLU A 17 -7.80 -4.02 8.50
C GLU A 17 -7.23 -4.89 7.39
N ILE A 18 -6.00 -5.37 7.55
CA ILE A 18 -5.34 -6.22 6.57
C ILE A 18 -5.88 -7.64 6.69
N GLU A 19 -6.58 -8.12 5.66
CA GLU A 19 -7.17 -9.46 5.66
C GLU A 19 -6.17 -10.52 5.18
N LYS A 20 -5.66 -10.37 3.95
CA LYS A 20 -4.78 -11.38 3.33
C LYS A 20 -3.85 -10.78 2.31
N LYS A 21 -2.69 -11.44 2.10
CA LYS A 21 -1.80 -11.11 0.99
C LYS A 21 -2.40 -11.62 -0.31
N ILE A 22 -2.54 -10.73 -1.30
CA ILE A 22 -3.11 -11.06 -2.62
C ILE A 22 -2.07 -11.09 -3.73
N GLY A 23 -0.91 -10.46 -3.53
CA GLY A 23 0.14 -10.45 -4.55
C GLY A 23 1.52 -10.19 -3.99
N LYS A 24 2.54 -10.69 -4.69
CA LYS A 24 3.96 -10.39 -4.46
C LYS A 24 4.59 -10.07 -5.81
N GLY A 25 5.01 -8.83 -5.98
CA GLY A 25 5.90 -8.41 -7.07
C GLY A 25 7.36 -8.43 -6.61
N GLN A 26 8.28 -8.19 -7.55
CA GLN A 26 9.71 -8.07 -7.25
C GLN A 26 10.04 -6.93 -6.28
N PHE A 27 9.24 -5.86 -6.32
CA PHE A 27 9.47 -4.62 -5.56
C PHE A 27 8.35 -4.25 -4.60
N SER A 28 7.29 -5.07 -4.52
CA SER A 28 6.12 -4.74 -3.72
C SER A 28 5.34 -5.96 -3.27
N GLU A 29 4.64 -5.82 -2.16
CA GLU A 29 3.67 -6.77 -1.67
C GLU A 29 2.29 -6.12 -1.70
N VAL A 30 1.28 -6.84 -2.18
CA VAL A 30 -0.09 -6.35 -2.24
C VAL A 30 -0.93 -7.14 -1.26
N TYR A 31 -1.64 -6.44 -0.40
CA TYR A 31 -2.54 -6.98 0.59
C TYR A 31 -3.96 -6.51 0.32
N ARG A 32 -4.93 -7.41 0.45
CA ARG A 32 -6.34 -7.04 0.56
C ARG A 32 -6.56 -6.51 1.97
N ALA A 33 -7.15 -5.35 2.07
CA ALA A 33 -7.53 -4.75 3.33
C ALA A 33 -8.94 -4.18 3.24
N ARG A 34 -9.56 -3.97 4.39
CA ARG A 34 -10.85 -3.33 4.53
C ARG A 34 -10.67 -1.99 5.24
N CYS A 35 -11.20 -0.92 4.68
CA CYS A 35 -11.25 0.36 5.37
C CYS A 35 -12.29 0.28 6.49
N LYS A 36 -11.91 0.62 7.73
CA LYS A 36 -12.80 0.56 8.90
C LYS A 36 -13.87 1.64 8.89
N GLU A 37 -13.61 2.79 8.25
CA GLU A 37 -14.57 3.88 8.17
C GLU A 37 -15.70 3.55 7.18
N ASP A 38 -15.36 3.19 5.95
CA ASP A 38 -16.34 2.98 4.89
C ASP A 38 -16.68 1.50 4.63
N ASN A 39 -16.07 0.55 5.36
CA ASN A 39 -16.15 -0.91 5.11
C ASN A 39 -15.75 -1.36 3.70
N ASN A 40 -15.16 -0.45 2.91
CA ASN A 40 -14.76 -0.71 1.54
C ASN A 40 -13.51 -1.60 1.48
N VAL A 41 -13.54 -2.56 0.55
CA VAL A 41 -12.41 -3.45 0.28
C VAL A 41 -11.42 -2.74 -0.64
N VAL A 42 -10.18 -2.61 -0.19
CA VAL A 42 -9.09 -1.93 -0.90
C VAL A 42 -7.86 -2.84 -1.02
N ALA A 43 -6.97 -2.51 -1.97
CA ALA A 43 -5.68 -3.16 -2.13
C ALA A 43 -4.57 -2.25 -1.60
N LEU A 44 -3.94 -2.64 -0.49
CA LEU A 44 -2.76 -1.97 0.06
C LEU A 44 -1.50 -2.50 -0.61
N LYS A 45 -0.79 -1.63 -1.34
CA LYS A 45 0.48 -1.96 -1.98
C LYS A 45 1.63 -1.44 -1.15
N LYS A 46 2.35 -2.34 -0.48
CA LYS A 46 3.60 -2.06 0.23
C LYS A 46 4.74 -2.07 -0.78
N VAL A 47 5.30 -0.91 -1.10
CA VAL A 47 6.47 -0.78 -1.99
C VAL A 47 7.74 -0.71 -1.15
N GLN A 48 8.71 -1.59 -1.42
CA GLN A 48 10.02 -1.53 -0.78
C GLN A 48 10.91 -0.52 -1.52
N VAL A 49 11.09 0.67 -0.94
CA VAL A 49 11.90 1.75 -1.55
C VAL A 49 13.39 1.35 -1.67
N GLY A 50 13.88 0.42 -0.84
CA GLY A 50 15.27 -0.03 -0.86
C GLY A 50 15.69 -0.77 -2.14
N CYS A 51 14.76 -1.39 -2.85
CA CYS A 51 15.08 -2.18 -4.04
C CYS A 51 15.15 -1.32 -5.33
N LEU A 52 14.51 -0.14 -5.36
CA LEU A 52 14.71 0.84 -6.44
C LEU A 52 16.18 1.27 -6.52
N PHE A 53 16.85 1.40 -5.37
CA PHE A 53 18.28 1.72 -5.34
C PHE A 53 19.19 0.52 -5.63
N ALA A 54 18.70 -0.72 -5.48
CA ALA A 54 19.50 -1.92 -5.67
C ALA A 54 19.64 -2.30 -7.15
N HIS A 55 18.62 -2.04 -7.97
CA HIS A 55 18.68 -2.40 -9.40
C HIS A 55 19.52 -1.44 -10.25
N MET A 56 19.81 -0.23 -9.75
CA MET A 56 20.75 0.71 -10.38
C MET A 56 22.23 0.43 -10.06
N LYS A 57 22.54 -0.52 -9.16
CA LYS A 57 23.94 -0.81 -8.77
C LYS A 57 24.64 -1.89 -9.60
N ASN A 58 23.94 -2.54 -10.53
CA ASN A 58 24.51 -3.53 -11.45
C ASN A 58 24.69 -2.98 -12.89
N LEU A 59 24.76 -1.65 -13.05
CA LEU A 59 24.99 -1.00 -14.34
C LEU A 59 26.11 0.05 -14.29
N ILE A 60 27.14 -0.19 -13.48
CA ILE A 60 28.44 0.51 -13.56
C ILE A 60 29.53 -0.54 -13.59
#